data_AF-A0A553AKG6-F1
#
_entry.id   AF-A0A553AKG6-F1
#
_cell.length_a   1.000
_cell.length_b   1.000
_cell.length_c   1.000
_cell.angle_alpha   90.00
_cell.angle_beta   90.00
_cell.angle_gamma   90.00
#
_symmetry.space_group_name_H-M   'P 1'
#
loop_
_entity.id
_entity.type
_entity.pdbx_description
1 polymer ?
#
loop_
_entity_poly.entity_id
_entity_poly.type
_entity_poly.pdbx_seq_one_letter_code
_entity_poly.pdbx_strand_id
1 'polypeptide(L)'
;MKKIFLLLLAFVLILSCSADDAANSIDQNGGEIFRSQVVTVTMSSVTLLDNEYQGTLDGAAITLTKSEDSKLLFLVPYATTIGLHDLVIPSLDNATIHYDVKNTVLSETPEVTMAPFLANLNTFSQTLDASPEAAAVQHTIDSFNAVFTNASAEDKTTMAILYKSNNAIFNDLILNDFSSVTDRTIDPNDVVTLAKHSAAVYLMAAGAIVAIAEPTKIGVVVGGVLVAVGAYKARAYFLVLLERKLNCINLSLNGLFGNNDRNATATALTFQNQVSSIIPFNTVDRGLIAADSGKTQPGAVSFFKVYNRYNYFVNKLNSIIIWVNNNIAFADFRTIPTEQLAVTNPLVNTQAGITSFSHFTFSVNHPDLVLQSVYPINGSLDIKINFVNTPATVPVESFLYYSYNDSFSSFSGKIPITVIPTFMLIGTWNLESYGGVPLGTNAVADYYVNCSPMIVRTYIAYVSETLTFNGAYSGTMTSQNSRIKTDTRVFAGSDCILTMDYPDEMTPLSSSSNVSFTLNQRTLKTVGISEDYFHDMRIISPNKIGITYHYGWEISFPLSPVFAGEFIYVRQ
;
A
#
# COMPACT_ATOMS: atom_id res chain seq x y z
N MET A 1 25.75 -76.08 -41.97
CA MET A 1 26.66 -76.48 -40.87
C MET A 1 27.45 -75.25 -40.46
N LYS A 2 27.57 -74.76 -39.23
CA LYS A 2 27.23 -75.20 -37.87
C LYS A 2 27.21 -73.90 -37.01
N LYS A 3 26.22 -73.79 -36.11
CA LYS A 3 26.24 -73.18 -34.76
C LYS A 3 26.63 -71.68 -34.64
N ILE A 4 25.74 -70.74 -34.30
CA ILE A 4 24.99 -70.55 -33.05
C ILE A 4 25.88 -70.53 -31.79
N PHE A 5 25.85 -69.35 -31.16
CA PHE A 5 25.89 -69.07 -29.72
C PHE A 5 27.23 -68.85 -28.99
N LEU A 6 27.20 -67.73 -28.28
CA LEU A 6 27.66 -67.56 -26.90
C LEU A 6 29.14 -67.17 -26.71
N LEU A 7 29.40 -65.88 -26.58
CA LEU A 7 29.65 -65.21 -25.29
C LEU A 7 29.91 -63.73 -25.61
N LEU A 8 29.01 -62.78 -25.34
CA LEU A 8 28.56 -62.38 -24.01
C LEU A 8 29.73 -61.94 -23.11
N LEU A 9 30.47 -60.92 -23.56
CA LEU A 9 31.29 -60.05 -22.68
C LEU A 9 31.56 -58.67 -23.32
N ALA A 10 30.52 -58.03 -23.85
CA ALA A 10 30.55 -56.59 -24.16
C ALA A 10 29.21 -55.91 -23.82
N PHE A 11 28.45 -56.53 -22.91
CA PHE A 11 27.35 -55.91 -22.22
C PHE A 11 27.84 -55.62 -20.80
N VAL A 12 27.52 -54.42 -20.31
CA VAL A 12 27.60 -53.94 -18.92
C VAL A 12 28.83 -53.04 -18.60
N LEU A 13 28.49 -51.73 -18.48
CA LEU A 13 29.12 -50.63 -17.70
C LEU A 13 30.18 -49.75 -18.44
N ILE A 14 30.11 -48.41 -18.58
CA ILE A 14 29.42 -47.25 -17.93
C ILE A 14 29.53 -46.04 -18.92
N LEU A 15 28.49 -45.32 -19.40
CA LEU A 15 27.65 -44.23 -18.83
C LEU A 15 28.34 -42.87 -18.49
N SER A 16 27.95 -41.81 -19.22
CA SER A 16 27.85 -40.35 -18.89
C SER A 16 28.09 -39.52 -20.17
N CYS A 17 27.29 -38.58 -20.71
CA CYS A 17 26.17 -37.70 -20.31
C CYS A 17 25.62 -37.09 -21.64
N SER A 18 24.39 -36.63 -21.87
CA SER A 18 23.08 -36.66 -21.20
C SER A 18 22.00 -36.53 -22.30
N ALA A 19 20.80 -37.00 -22.01
CA ALA A 19 19.58 -36.66 -22.74
C ALA A 19 19.24 -35.17 -22.55
N ASP A 20 18.67 -34.54 -23.57
CA ASP A 20 17.57 -33.56 -23.49
C ASP A 20 17.27 -33.03 -24.90
N ASP A 21 16.26 -33.63 -25.54
CA ASP A 21 15.46 -33.04 -26.63
C ASP A 21 14.21 -33.92 -26.81
N ALA A 22 13.46 -34.10 -25.72
CA ALA A 22 12.09 -34.59 -25.80
C ALA A 22 11.18 -33.36 -26.00
N ALA A 23 10.60 -33.23 -27.20
CA ALA A 23 9.43 -32.37 -27.36
C ALA A 23 8.37 -32.85 -26.36
N ASN A 24 7.94 -31.97 -25.45
CA ASN A 24 6.94 -32.28 -24.42
C ASN A 24 5.56 -32.47 -25.06
N SER A 25 5.33 -33.60 -25.75
CA SER A 25 3.98 -33.95 -26.22
C SER A 25 3.08 -34.18 -25.01
N ILE A 26 2.00 -33.42 -24.91
CA ILE A 26 1.00 -33.63 -23.87
C ILE A 26 0.25 -34.92 -24.18
N ASP A 27 0.43 -35.92 -23.33
CA ASP A 27 -0.27 -37.19 -23.35
C ASP A 27 -0.77 -37.47 -21.93
N GLN A 28 -2.09 -37.42 -21.73
CA GLN A 28 -2.72 -37.45 -20.41
C GLN A 28 -3.92 -38.39 -20.37
N ASN A 29 -4.12 -39.03 -19.22
CA ASN A 29 -5.37 -39.74 -18.94
C ASN A 29 -6.40 -38.76 -18.35
N GLY A 30 -7.50 -38.56 -19.07
CA GLY A 30 -8.62 -37.72 -18.66
C GLY A 30 -9.70 -38.44 -17.84
N GLY A 31 -9.65 -39.77 -17.78
CA GLY A 31 -10.57 -40.59 -16.97
C GLY A 31 -11.93 -40.84 -17.62
N GLU A 32 -12.95 -41.07 -16.79
CA GLU A 32 -14.32 -41.31 -17.25
C GLU A 32 -15.08 -39.99 -17.44
N ILE A 33 -15.77 -39.87 -18.57
CA ILE A 33 -16.65 -38.74 -18.88
C ILE A 33 -17.98 -39.24 -19.45
N PHE A 34 -19.00 -38.40 -19.44
CA PHE A 34 -20.34 -38.76 -19.90
C PHE A 34 -20.76 -37.92 -21.10
N ARG A 35 -21.58 -38.50 -21.97
CA ARG A 35 -22.28 -37.76 -23.03
C ARG A 35 -23.05 -36.57 -22.45
N SER A 36 -23.01 -35.42 -23.13
CA SER A 36 -23.57 -34.13 -22.68
C SER A 36 -22.89 -33.51 -21.46
N GLN A 37 -21.78 -34.06 -20.97
CA GLN A 37 -21.04 -33.47 -19.86
C GLN A 37 -20.14 -32.31 -20.33
N VAL A 38 -20.08 -31.24 -19.55
CA VAL A 38 -19.04 -30.22 -19.61
C VAL A 38 -17.81 -30.74 -18.86
N VAL A 39 -16.72 -30.91 -19.59
CA VAL A 39 -15.48 -31.50 -19.09
C VAL A 39 -14.42 -30.40 -18.95
N THR A 40 -13.69 -30.43 -17.83
CA THR A 40 -12.54 -29.55 -17.59
C THR A 40 -11.25 -30.30 -17.87
N VAL A 41 -10.43 -29.77 -18.77
CA VAL A 41 -9.08 -30.28 -19.09
C VAL A 41 -8.06 -29.36 -18.44
N THR A 42 -7.13 -29.91 -17.65
CA THR A 42 -6.05 -29.13 -17.02
C THR A 42 -4.73 -29.33 -17.77
N MET A 43 -4.20 -28.26 -18.34
CA MET A 43 -2.98 -28.21 -19.13
C MET A 43 -1.79 -27.79 -18.24
N SER A 44 -1.27 -28.73 -17.45
CA SER A 44 -0.27 -28.46 -16.40
C SER A 44 1.05 -27.86 -16.89
N SER A 45 1.38 -28.01 -18.18
CA SER A 45 2.67 -27.59 -18.78
C SER A 45 2.52 -26.51 -19.87
N VAL A 46 1.32 -25.97 -20.08
CA VAL A 46 1.06 -25.01 -21.16
C VAL A 46 0.33 -23.77 -20.63
N THR A 47 0.84 -22.60 -20.98
CA THR A 47 0.12 -21.34 -20.79
C THR A 47 -0.81 -21.13 -21.97
N LEU A 48 -2.12 -21.16 -21.72
CA LEU A 48 -3.12 -20.93 -22.76
C LEU A 48 -3.13 -19.44 -23.14
N LEU A 49 -2.84 -19.12 -24.40
CA LEU A 49 -2.80 -17.74 -24.91
C LEU A 49 -4.15 -17.29 -25.47
N ASP A 50 -4.83 -18.17 -26.20
CA ASP A 50 -6.13 -17.91 -26.81
C ASP A 50 -7.29 -18.23 -25.86
N ASN A 51 -8.45 -17.61 -26.12
CA ASN A 51 -9.70 -17.91 -25.39
C ASN A 51 -10.41 -19.16 -25.93
N GLU A 52 -10.09 -19.59 -27.15
CA GLU A 52 -10.69 -20.75 -27.80
C GLU A 52 -9.65 -21.60 -28.52
N TYR A 53 -9.89 -22.90 -28.48
CA TYR A 53 -9.12 -23.93 -29.15
C TYR A 53 -10.07 -24.86 -29.89
N GLN A 54 -9.56 -25.49 -30.93
CA GLN A 54 -10.29 -26.52 -31.66
C GLN A 54 -9.64 -27.86 -31.37
N GLY A 55 -10.47 -28.89 -31.19
CA GLY A 55 -10.02 -30.25 -31.02
C GLY A 55 -10.91 -31.23 -31.76
N THR A 56 -10.56 -32.51 -31.66
CA THR A 56 -11.37 -33.60 -32.18
C THR A 56 -11.61 -34.64 -31.10
N LEU A 57 -12.86 -35.09 -30.95
CA LEU A 57 -13.25 -36.20 -30.09
C LEU A 57 -14.14 -37.13 -30.90
N ASP A 58 -13.79 -38.42 -30.97
CA ASP A 58 -14.49 -39.41 -31.80
C ASP A 58 -14.58 -38.97 -33.29
N GLY A 59 -13.52 -38.33 -33.78
CA GLY A 59 -13.43 -37.79 -35.14
C GLY A 59 -14.30 -36.55 -35.41
N ALA A 60 -15.15 -36.13 -34.46
CA ALA A 60 -15.95 -34.91 -34.58
C ALA A 60 -15.17 -33.70 -34.05
N ALA A 61 -15.30 -32.57 -34.75
CA ALA A 61 -14.73 -31.30 -34.28
C ALA A 61 -15.45 -30.83 -33.02
N ILE A 62 -14.68 -30.44 -32.00
CA ILE A 62 -15.19 -29.85 -30.77
C ILE A 62 -14.50 -28.50 -30.51
N THR A 63 -15.26 -27.56 -29.99
CA THR A 63 -14.73 -26.28 -29.49
C THR A 63 -14.37 -26.43 -28.02
N LEU A 64 -13.20 -25.92 -27.64
CA LEU A 64 -12.76 -25.80 -26.26
C LEU A 64 -12.61 -24.33 -25.91
N THR A 65 -13.14 -23.92 -24.76
CA THR A 65 -13.04 -22.54 -24.29
C THR A 65 -12.16 -22.46 -23.06
N LYS A 66 -11.27 -21.47 -23.02
CA LYS A 66 -10.41 -21.18 -21.87
C LYS A 66 -11.25 -20.71 -20.68
N SER A 67 -11.16 -21.43 -19.57
CA SER A 67 -11.86 -21.10 -18.33
C SER A 67 -10.92 -20.56 -17.24
N GLU A 68 -9.65 -20.96 -17.27
CA GLU A 68 -8.53 -20.43 -16.47
C GLU A 68 -7.24 -20.45 -17.30
N ASP A 69 -6.11 -19.99 -16.75
CA ASP A 69 -4.83 -19.90 -17.48
C ASP A 69 -4.28 -21.22 -17.98
N SER A 70 -4.64 -22.32 -17.32
CA SER A 70 -4.27 -23.68 -17.68
C SER A 70 -5.48 -24.61 -17.81
N LYS A 71 -6.72 -24.09 -17.89
CA LYS A 71 -7.92 -24.93 -17.98
C LYS A 71 -8.74 -24.63 -19.22
N LEU A 72 -9.14 -25.69 -19.90
CA LEU A 72 -10.08 -25.69 -21.00
C LEU A 72 -11.38 -26.37 -20.60
N LEU A 73 -12.50 -25.84 -21.07
CA LEU A 73 -13.82 -26.48 -20.97
C LEU A 73 -14.27 -26.91 -22.36
N PHE A 74 -14.85 -28.09 -22.46
CA PHE A 74 -15.55 -28.53 -23.67
C PHE A 74 -16.83 -29.29 -23.29
N LEU A 75 -17.81 -29.30 -24.19
CA LEU A 75 -19.01 -30.11 -24.05
C LEU A 75 -18.84 -31.40 -24.84
N VAL A 76 -19.07 -32.56 -24.21
CA VAL A 76 -19.09 -33.86 -24.89
C VAL A 76 -20.37 -33.96 -25.70
N PRO A 77 -20.32 -34.02 -27.04
CA PRO A 77 -21.52 -34.17 -27.85
C PRO A 77 -22.30 -35.44 -27.49
N TYR A 78 -23.63 -35.35 -27.44
CA TYR A 78 -24.44 -36.54 -27.13
C TYR A 78 -24.28 -37.66 -28.19
N ALA A 79 -23.87 -37.30 -29.41
CA ALA A 79 -23.62 -38.22 -30.51
C ALA A 79 -22.31 -39.02 -30.40
N THR A 80 -21.36 -38.59 -29.55
CA THR A 80 -20.06 -39.27 -29.35
C THR A 80 -20.28 -40.72 -28.96
N THR A 81 -19.62 -41.67 -29.61
CA THR A 81 -19.77 -43.11 -29.29
C THR A 81 -19.28 -43.44 -27.87
N ILE A 82 -19.71 -44.60 -27.34
CA ILE A 82 -19.34 -45.04 -25.97
C ILE A 82 -18.05 -45.85 -26.08
N GLY A 83 -17.12 -45.64 -25.16
CA GLY A 83 -15.85 -46.35 -25.09
C GLY A 83 -14.66 -45.40 -25.03
N LEU A 84 -13.49 -45.92 -25.39
CA LEU A 84 -12.23 -45.16 -25.33
C LEU A 84 -12.12 -44.22 -26.53
N HIS A 85 -11.94 -42.94 -26.25
CA HIS A 85 -11.76 -41.89 -27.24
C HIS A 85 -10.66 -40.92 -26.83
N ASP A 86 -9.98 -40.38 -27.83
CA ASP A 86 -8.93 -39.39 -27.65
C ASP A 86 -9.49 -38.01 -27.99
N LEU A 87 -9.33 -37.08 -27.06
CA LEU A 87 -9.39 -35.66 -27.35
C LEU A 87 -8.02 -35.22 -27.88
N VAL A 88 -7.96 -34.78 -29.13
CA VAL A 88 -6.74 -34.23 -29.74
C VAL A 88 -6.90 -32.73 -29.95
N ILE A 89 -5.94 -31.92 -29.50
CA ILE A 89 -5.93 -30.45 -29.65
C ILE A 89 -4.71 -30.05 -30.50
N PRO A 90 -4.87 -29.88 -31.83
CA PRO A 90 -3.74 -29.71 -32.74
C PRO A 90 -2.86 -28.50 -32.45
N SER A 91 -3.47 -27.38 -32.06
CA SER A 91 -2.75 -26.11 -31.82
C SER A 91 -1.91 -26.12 -30.54
N LEU A 92 -1.99 -27.18 -29.73
CA LEU A 92 -1.21 -27.37 -28.50
C LEU A 92 -0.26 -28.56 -28.68
N ASP A 93 0.53 -28.54 -29.76
CA ASP A 93 1.47 -29.60 -30.14
C ASP A 93 0.82 -30.99 -30.20
N ASN A 94 -0.40 -31.06 -30.73
CA ASN A 94 -1.24 -32.27 -30.76
C ASN A 94 -1.45 -32.90 -29.38
N ALA A 95 -1.67 -32.07 -28.36
CA ALA A 95 -2.04 -32.54 -27.03
C ALA A 95 -3.17 -33.58 -27.11
N THR A 96 -2.95 -34.74 -26.50
CA THR A 96 -3.83 -35.89 -26.53
C THR A 96 -4.28 -36.23 -25.11
N ILE A 97 -5.60 -36.32 -24.91
CA ILE A 97 -6.21 -36.68 -23.63
C ILE A 97 -7.14 -37.88 -23.82
N HIS A 98 -6.87 -38.96 -23.11
CA HIS A 98 -7.59 -40.22 -23.21
C HIS A 98 -8.81 -40.25 -22.28
N TYR A 99 -9.98 -40.56 -22.84
CA TYR A 99 -11.24 -40.61 -22.11
C TYR A 99 -11.98 -41.93 -22.32
N ASP A 100 -12.65 -42.41 -21.27
CA ASP A 100 -13.67 -43.46 -21.37
C ASP A 100 -15.06 -42.82 -21.32
N VAL A 101 -15.69 -42.69 -22.49
CA VAL A 101 -16.98 -42.03 -22.66
C VAL A 101 -18.11 -43.00 -22.30
N LYS A 102 -18.92 -42.61 -21.31
CA LYS A 102 -20.11 -43.33 -20.86
C LYS A 102 -21.40 -42.63 -21.27
N ASN A 103 -22.51 -43.34 -21.17
CA ASN A 103 -23.82 -42.78 -21.48
C ASN A 103 -24.43 -42.06 -20.27
N THR A 104 -25.13 -40.95 -20.52
CA THR A 104 -25.97 -40.29 -19.52
C THR A 104 -27.37 -40.90 -19.59
N VAL A 105 -27.79 -41.60 -18.52
CA VAL A 105 -29.08 -42.27 -18.46
C VAL A 105 -30.00 -41.54 -17.48
N LEU A 106 -31.23 -41.24 -17.92
CA LEU A 106 -32.28 -40.76 -17.05
C LEU A 106 -32.96 -41.95 -16.37
N SER A 107 -32.87 -42.02 -15.05
CA SER A 107 -33.59 -43.00 -14.23
C SER A 107 -35.04 -42.59 -13.92
N GLU A 108 -35.38 -41.33 -14.18
CA GLU A 108 -36.65 -40.69 -13.86
C GLU A 108 -37.18 -39.92 -15.08
N THR A 109 -38.38 -39.35 -14.99
CA THR A 109 -38.92 -38.50 -16.06
C THR A 109 -38.11 -37.20 -16.20
N PRO A 110 -38.13 -36.55 -17.38
CA PRO A 110 -37.47 -35.26 -17.57
C PRO A 110 -37.91 -34.20 -16.56
N GLU A 111 -39.20 -34.14 -16.22
CA GLU A 111 -39.74 -33.20 -15.23
C GLU A 111 -39.17 -33.42 -13.84
N VAL A 112 -39.10 -34.69 -13.38
CA VAL A 112 -38.54 -35.02 -12.06
C VAL A 112 -37.04 -34.71 -12.04
N THR A 113 -36.33 -35.04 -13.11
CA THR A 113 -34.90 -34.75 -13.23
C THR A 113 -34.61 -33.26 -13.19
N MET A 114 -35.43 -32.42 -13.85
CA MET A 114 -35.24 -30.98 -13.93
C MET A 114 -35.79 -30.19 -12.74
N ALA A 115 -36.63 -30.78 -11.91
CA ALA A 115 -37.25 -30.10 -10.77
C ALA A 115 -36.24 -29.37 -9.86
N PRO A 116 -35.08 -29.96 -9.49
CA PRO A 116 -34.10 -29.25 -8.66
C PRO A 116 -33.46 -28.06 -9.38
N PHE A 117 -33.25 -28.16 -10.70
CA PHE A 117 -32.72 -27.05 -11.49
C PHE A 117 -33.64 -25.84 -11.46
N LEU A 118 -34.93 -26.06 -11.75
CA LEU A 118 -35.97 -25.04 -11.72
C LEU A 118 -36.14 -24.43 -10.31
N ALA A 119 -36.10 -25.27 -9.27
CA ALA A 119 -36.16 -24.82 -7.88
C ALA A 119 -34.95 -23.95 -7.51
N ASN A 120 -33.75 -24.31 -7.97
CA ASN A 120 -32.53 -23.52 -7.73
C ASN A 120 -32.60 -22.17 -8.43
N LEU A 121 -33.05 -22.12 -9.69
CA LEU A 121 -33.28 -20.85 -10.40
C LEU A 121 -34.30 -19.96 -9.66
N ASN A 122 -35.39 -20.55 -9.18
CA ASN A 122 -36.41 -19.84 -8.39
C ASN A 122 -35.91 -19.41 -7.00
N THR A 123 -34.87 -20.06 -6.47
CA THR A 123 -34.23 -19.65 -5.22
C THR A 123 -33.28 -18.49 -5.48
N PHE A 124 -32.49 -18.59 -6.55
CA PHE A 124 -31.58 -17.52 -6.97
C PHE A 124 -32.34 -16.24 -7.36
N SER A 125 -33.49 -16.33 -8.03
CA SER A 125 -34.32 -15.15 -8.34
C SER A 125 -34.70 -14.34 -7.10
N GLN A 126 -34.85 -14.99 -5.95
CA GLN A 126 -35.18 -14.33 -4.68
C GLN A 126 -33.99 -13.57 -4.07
N THR A 127 -32.77 -13.77 -4.57
CA THR A 127 -31.56 -13.06 -4.11
C THR A 127 -31.20 -11.87 -5.00
N LEU A 128 -31.92 -11.67 -6.11
CA LEU A 128 -31.72 -10.57 -7.03
C LEU A 128 -32.06 -9.23 -6.37
N ASP A 129 -31.25 -8.21 -6.65
CA ASP A 129 -31.49 -6.85 -6.17
C ASP A 129 -32.47 -6.08 -7.09
N ALA A 130 -32.63 -4.77 -6.86
CA ALA A 130 -33.52 -3.92 -7.64
C ALA A 130 -32.87 -3.31 -8.90
N SER A 131 -31.70 -3.79 -9.32
CA SER A 131 -30.99 -3.25 -10.49
C SER A 131 -31.69 -3.62 -11.82
N PRO A 132 -31.50 -2.82 -12.89
CA PRO A 132 -31.93 -3.20 -14.24
C PRO A 132 -31.36 -4.55 -14.70
N GLU A 133 -30.13 -4.86 -14.29
CA GLU A 133 -29.47 -6.14 -14.60
C GLU A 133 -30.13 -7.32 -13.88
N ALA A 134 -30.48 -7.18 -12.60
CA ALA A 134 -31.29 -8.16 -11.88
C ALA A 134 -32.62 -8.42 -12.58
N ALA A 135 -33.33 -7.36 -12.99
CA ALA A 135 -34.58 -7.49 -13.73
C ALA A 135 -34.41 -8.23 -15.07
N ALA A 136 -33.30 -8.00 -15.78
CA ALA A 136 -33.00 -8.69 -17.03
C ALA A 136 -32.73 -10.20 -16.84
N VAL A 137 -32.07 -10.55 -15.74
CA VAL A 137 -31.80 -11.96 -15.38
C VAL A 137 -33.07 -12.66 -14.94
N GLN A 138 -33.90 -12.00 -14.13
CA GLN A 138 -35.22 -12.49 -13.75
C GLN A 138 -36.06 -12.81 -14.99
N HIS A 139 -36.12 -11.88 -15.94
CA HIS A 139 -36.84 -12.09 -17.21
C HIS A 139 -36.31 -13.29 -18.00
N THR A 140 -34.99 -13.48 -18.00
CA THR A 140 -34.35 -14.64 -18.66
C THR A 140 -34.72 -15.96 -17.97
N ILE A 141 -34.78 -15.98 -16.63
CA ILE A 141 -35.23 -17.15 -15.86
C ILE A 141 -36.70 -17.45 -16.14
N ASP A 142 -37.56 -16.44 -16.17
CA ASP A 142 -38.99 -16.60 -16.47
C ASP A 142 -39.21 -17.12 -17.89
N SER A 143 -38.46 -16.59 -18.87
CA SER A 143 -38.46 -17.08 -20.24
C SER A 143 -37.98 -18.52 -20.33
N PHE A 144 -36.91 -18.90 -19.62
CA PHE A 144 -36.44 -20.29 -19.55
C PHE A 144 -37.53 -21.23 -19.02
N ASN A 145 -38.18 -20.84 -17.91
CA ASN A 145 -39.27 -21.62 -17.32
C ASN A 145 -40.45 -21.78 -18.30
N ALA A 146 -40.77 -20.73 -19.08
CA ALA A 146 -41.79 -20.79 -20.11
C ALA A 146 -41.40 -21.73 -21.26
N VAL A 147 -40.15 -21.67 -21.73
CA VAL A 147 -39.62 -22.59 -22.75
C VAL A 147 -39.71 -24.03 -22.26
N PHE A 148 -39.20 -24.35 -21.07
CA PHE A 148 -39.23 -25.71 -20.53
C PHE A 148 -40.66 -26.24 -20.38
N THR A 149 -41.57 -25.41 -19.87
CA THR A 149 -42.98 -25.80 -19.65
C THR A 149 -43.68 -26.20 -20.95
N ASN A 150 -43.44 -25.43 -22.02
CA ASN A 150 -44.10 -25.60 -23.32
C ASN A 150 -43.28 -26.47 -24.31
N ALA A 151 -42.10 -26.92 -23.92
CA ALA A 151 -41.23 -27.76 -24.74
C ALA A 151 -41.84 -29.14 -25.00
N SER A 152 -41.47 -29.73 -26.14
CA SER A 152 -41.83 -31.10 -26.49
C SER A 152 -41.22 -32.12 -25.52
N ALA A 153 -41.73 -33.35 -25.50
CA ALA A 153 -41.17 -34.41 -24.67
C ALA A 153 -39.69 -34.72 -25.02
N GLU A 154 -39.34 -34.64 -26.31
CA GLU A 154 -37.96 -34.82 -26.79
C GLU A 154 -37.06 -33.68 -26.29
N ASP A 155 -37.52 -32.44 -26.43
CA ASP A 155 -36.80 -31.25 -25.96
C ASP A 155 -36.55 -31.27 -24.45
N LYS A 156 -37.57 -31.64 -23.66
CA LYS A 156 -37.44 -31.81 -22.22
C LYS A 156 -36.44 -32.90 -21.85
N THR A 157 -36.44 -34.01 -22.60
CA THR A 157 -35.50 -35.12 -22.41
C THR A 157 -34.06 -34.64 -22.65
N THR A 158 -33.82 -33.87 -23.72
CA THR A 158 -32.52 -33.28 -24.01
C THR A 158 -32.04 -32.35 -22.89
N MET A 159 -32.91 -31.45 -22.42
CA MET A 159 -32.59 -30.55 -21.30
C MET A 159 -32.29 -31.33 -20.02
N ALA A 160 -33.05 -32.40 -19.72
CA ALA A 160 -32.85 -33.23 -18.55
C ALA A 160 -31.55 -34.04 -18.59
N ILE A 161 -31.16 -34.58 -19.75
CA ILE A 161 -29.88 -35.28 -19.94
C ILE A 161 -28.71 -34.31 -19.69
N LEU A 162 -28.80 -33.11 -20.27
CA LEU A 162 -27.81 -32.06 -20.11
C LEU A 162 -27.68 -31.62 -18.64
N TYR A 163 -28.80 -31.40 -17.94
CA TYR A 163 -28.76 -31.08 -16.51
C TYR A 163 -28.20 -32.25 -15.69
N LYS A 164 -28.64 -33.49 -15.94
CA LYS A 164 -28.21 -34.66 -15.16
C LYS A 164 -26.71 -34.88 -15.21
N SER A 165 -26.10 -34.70 -16.38
CA SER A 165 -24.66 -34.85 -16.59
C SER A 165 -23.83 -33.70 -15.99
N ASN A 166 -24.45 -32.56 -15.66
CA ASN A 166 -23.77 -31.33 -15.22
C ASN A 166 -24.30 -30.73 -13.91
N ASN A 167 -25.18 -31.45 -13.20
CA ASN A 167 -25.94 -30.88 -12.08
C ASN A 167 -25.04 -30.29 -10.99
N ALA A 168 -23.87 -30.86 -10.73
CA ALA A 168 -22.91 -30.34 -9.78
C ALA A 168 -22.43 -28.92 -10.15
N ILE A 169 -21.96 -28.72 -11.39
CA ILE A 169 -21.46 -27.42 -11.87
C ILE A 169 -22.61 -26.42 -11.99
N PHE A 170 -23.77 -26.85 -12.49
CA PHE A 170 -24.91 -25.94 -12.68
C PHE A 170 -25.50 -25.48 -11.34
N ASN A 171 -25.64 -26.40 -10.38
CA ASN A 171 -26.15 -26.06 -9.05
C ASN A 171 -25.15 -25.22 -8.27
N ASP A 172 -23.85 -25.49 -8.39
CA ASP A 172 -22.81 -24.64 -7.81
C ASP A 172 -22.90 -23.21 -8.37
N LEU A 173 -23.03 -23.06 -9.70
CA LEU A 173 -23.22 -21.75 -10.32
C LEU A 173 -24.44 -21.00 -9.80
N ILE A 174 -25.57 -21.68 -9.61
CA ILE A 174 -26.82 -21.05 -9.21
C ILE A 174 -26.81 -20.72 -7.70
N LEU A 175 -26.38 -21.64 -6.85
CA LEU A 175 -26.55 -21.54 -5.40
C LEU A 175 -25.35 -20.94 -4.67
N ASN A 176 -24.12 -21.07 -5.19
CA ASN A 176 -22.94 -20.62 -4.49
C ASN A 176 -22.85 -19.09 -4.49
N ASP A 177 -22.71 -18.48 -3.31
CA ASP A 177 -22.44 -17.05 -3.12
C ASP A 177 -20.93 -16.76 -3.11
N PHE A 178 -20.11 -17.78 -3.37
CA PHE A 178 -18.65 -17.79 -3.35
C PHE A 178 -18.05 -17.34 -2.02
N SER A 179 -18.82 -17.36 -0.91
CA SER A 179 -18.36 -16.96 0.42
C SER A 179 -17.16 -17.76 0.94
N SER A 180 -16.96 -18.99 0.43
CA SER A 180 -15.87 -19.89 0.78
C SER A 180 -14.55 -19.62 0.05
N VAL A 181 -14.53 -18.76 -0.98
CA VAL A 181 -13.31 -18.40 -1.71
C VAL A 181 -12.44 -17.55 -0.79
N THR A 182 -11.48 -18.18 -0.13
CA THR A 182 -10.56 -17.57 0.85
C THR A 182 -9.14 -17.61 0.30
N ASP A 183 -8.90 -16.87 -0.79
CA ASP A 183 -7.55 -16.83 -1.35
C ASP A 183 -6.61 -15.95 -0.51
N ARG A 184 -5.39 -16.45 -0.32
CA ARG A 184 -4.40 -15.95 0.64
C ARG A 184 -3.75 -14.63 0.19
N THR A 185 -3.59 -13.78 1.20
CA THR A 185 -2.57 -12.71 1.35
C THR A 185 -2.74 -11.44 0.53
N ILE A 186 -2.77 -10.32 1.27
CA ILE A 186 -2.90 -8.89 0.91
C ILE A 186 -4.36 -8.41 0.89
N ASP A 187 -4.66 -7.38 1.71
CA ASP A 187 -5.96 -6.96 2.26
C ASP A 187 -7.11 -7.99 2.06
N PRO A 188 -7.50 -8.77 3.09
CA PRO A 188 -8.28 -10.01 2.94
C PRO A 188 -9.62 -9.89 2.20
N ASN A 189 -10.13 -8.69 1.95
CA ASN A 189 -11.38 -8.50 1.23
C ASN A 189 -11.21 -8.32 -0.29
N ASP A 190 -10.11 -7.73 -0.78
CA ASP A 190 -9.92 -7.32 -2.19
C ASP A 190 -9.59 -8.52 -3.08
N VAL A 191 -8.62 -9.33 -2.65
CA VAL A 191 -8.23 -10.58 -3.31
C VAL A 191 -9.40 -11.56 -3.32
N VAL A 192 -10.13 -11.66 -2.21
CA VAL A 192 -11.33 -12.51 -2.13
C VAL A 192 -12.39 -12.05 -3.13
N THR A 193 -12.63 -10.75 -3.27
CA THR A 193 -13.64 -10.24 -4.23
C THR A 193 -13.22 -10.51 -5.67
N LEU A 194 -11.94 -10.36 -6.01
CA LEU A 194 -11.40 -10.73 -7.32
C LEU A 194 -11.50 -12.23 -7.58
N ALA A 195 -11.23 -13.06 -6.59
CA ALA A 195 -11.35 -14.51 -6.71
C ALA A 195 -12.83 -14.94 -6.89
N LYS A 196 -13.77 -14.28 -6.20
CA LYS A 196 -15.22 -14.44 -6.42
C LYS A 196 -15.64 -14.03 -7.84
N HIS A 197 -15.13 -12.90 -8.34
CA HIS A 197 -15.34 -12.47 -9.74
C HIS A 197 -14.82 -13.52 -10.71
N SER A 198 -13.59 -14.00 -10.52
CA SER A 198 -12.99 -15.06 -11.34
C SER A 198 -13.80 -16.35 -11.33
N ALA A 199 -14.26 -16.80 -10.16
CA ALA A 199 -15.08 -18.00 -10.03
C ALA A 199 -16.43 -17.86 -10.74
N ALA A 200 -17.07 -16.69 -10.64
CA ALA A 200 -18.31 -16.40 -11.37
C ALA A 200 -18.09 -16.40 -12.90
N VAL A 201 -16.98 -15.83 -13.38
CA VAL A 201 -16.62 -15.86 -14.82
C VAL A 201 -16.28 -17.28 -15.29
N TYR A 202 -15.63 -18.10 -14.47
CA TYR A 202 -15.38 -19.51 -14.76
C TYR A 202 -16.69 -20.28 -14.95
N LEU A 203 -17.64 -20.11 -14.03
CA LEU A 203 -18.93 -20.80 -14.13
C LEU A 203 -19.80 -20.23 -15.27
N MET A 204 -19.69 -18.93 -15.56
CA MET A 204 -20.26 -18.35 -16.78
C MET A 204 -19.68 -19.02 -18.04
N ALA A 205 -18.37 -19.29 -18.09
CA ALA A 205 -17.74 -20.00 -19.20
C ALA A 205 -18.29 -21.43 -19.36
N ALA A 206 -18.63 -22.11 -18.26
CA ALA A 206 -19.28 -23.42 -18.30
C ALA A 206 -20.70 -23.36 -18.89
N GLY A 207 -21.48 -22.32 -18.58
CA GLY A 207 -22.75 -22.06 -19.29
C GLY A 207 -22.54 -21.68 -20.76
N ALA A 208 -21.48 -20.92 -21.03
CA ALA A 208 -21.17 -20.43 -22.37
C ALA A 208 -20.79 -21.55 -23.32
N ILE A 209 -19.97 -22.52 -22.88
CA ILE A 209 -19.61 -23.66 -23.72
C ILE A 209 -20.83 -24.51 -24.06
N VAL A 210 -21.80 -24.64 -23.15
CA VAL A 210 -23.09 -25.26 -23.45
C VAL A 210 -23.82 -24.46 -24.53
N ALA A 211 -23.96 -23.14 -24.38
CA ALA A 211 -24.65 -22.29 -25.35
C ALA A 211 -23.96 -22.27 -26.74
N ILE A 212 -22.64 -22.47 -26.79
CA ILE A 212 -21.82 -22.41 -28.02
C ILE A 212 -21.76 -23.77 -28.72
N ALA A 213 -21.55 -24.85 -27.97
CA ALA A 213 -21.19 -26.16 -28.52
C ALA A 213 -22.35 -27.16 -28.58
N GLU A 214 -23.49 -26.87 -27.95
CA GLU A 214 -24.65 -27.75 -27.95
C GLU A 214 -25.32 -27.76 -29.34
N PRO A 215 -25.40 -28.93 -30.01
CA PRO A 215 -25.93 -29.02 -31.37
C PRO A 215 -27.46 -28.86 -31.41
N THR A 216 -28.16 -29.13 -30.32
CA THR A 216 -29.62 -29.00 -30.26
C THR A 216 -30.01 -27.56 -29.93
N LYS A 217 -31.01 -27.01 -30.63
CA LYS A 217 -31.50 -25.65 -30.36
C LYS A 217 -31.90 -25.49 -28.90
N ILE A 218 -32.56 -26.49 -28.33
CA ILE A 218 -33.08 -26.43 -26.97
C ILE A 218 -31.99 -26.47 -25.90
N GLY A 219 -30.90 -27.21 -26.09
CA GLY A 219 -29.83 -27.24 -25.12
C GLY A 219 -29.08 -25.91 -25.03
N VAL A 220 -29.05 -25.12 -26.12
CA VAL A 220 -28.56 -23.72 -26.10
C VAL A 220 -29.34 -22.86 -25.12
N VAL A 221 -30.64 -23.12 -24.90
CA VAL A 221 -31.49 -22.38 -23.94
C VAL A 221 -31.03 -22.63 -22.50
N VAL A 222 -30.64 -23.86 -22.17
CA VAL A 222 -30.06 -24.22 -20.86
C VAL A 222 -28.75 -23.47 -20.64
N GLY A 223 -27.88 -23.44 -21.65
CA GLY A 223 -26.64 -22.65 -21.61
C GLY A 223 -26.92 -21.16 -21.41
N GLY A 224 -27.90 -20.59 -22.14
CA GLY A 224 -28.24 -19.17 -22.06
C GLY A 224 -28.71 -18.71 -20.68
N VAL A 225 -29.57 -19.46 -20.00
CA VAL A 225 -30.00 -19.11 -18.63
C VAL A 225 -28.85 -19.19 -17.63
N LEU A 226 -27.98 -20.21 -17.76
CA LEU A 226 -26.79 -20.35 -16.91
C LEU A 226 -25.82 -19.18 -17.10
N VAL A 227 -25.58 -18.79 -18.36
CA VAL A 227 -24.76 -17.62 -18.69
C VAL A 227 -25.34 -16.36 -18.06
N ALA A 228 -26.66 -16.14 -18.13
CA ALA A 228 -27.29 -14.95 -17.55
C ALA A 228 -27.07 -14.89 -16.03
N VAL A 229 -27.26 -16.02 -15.32
CA VAL A 229 -27.00 -16.13 -13.87
C VAL A 229 -25.53 -15.87 -13.55
N GLY A 230 -24.60 -16.53 -14.25
CA GLY A 230 -23.16 -16.36 -14.05
C GLY A 230 -22.67 -14.94 -14.35
N ALA A 231 -23.19 -14.34 -15.43
CA ALA A 231 -22.83 -12.99 -15.83
C ALA A 231 -23.32 -11.94 -14.83
N TYR A 232 -24.50 -12.12 -14.23
CA TYR A 232 -24.99 -11.26 -13.15
C TYR A 232 -24.09 -11.34 -11.92
N LYS A 233 -23.76 -12.56 -11.47
CA LYS A 233 -22.87 -12.76 -10.32
C LYS A 233 -21.48 -12.15 -10.56
N ALA A 234 -20.91 -12.37 -11.74
CA ALA A 234 -19.64 -11.78 -12.13
C ALA A 234 -19.71 -10.24 -12.09
N ARG A 235 -20.73 -9.66 -12.72
CA ARG A 235 -20.93 -8.21 -12.75
C ARG A 235 -21.09 -7.61 -11.35
N ALA A 236 -21.82 -8.26 -10.45
CA ALA A 236 -21.97 -7.80 -9.06
C ALA A 236 -20.61 -7.67 -8.37
N TYR A 237 -19.72 -8.65 -8.51
CA TYR A 237 -18.36 -8.57 -7.96
C TYR A 237 -17.48 -7.55 -8.68
N PHE A 238 -17.63 -7.42 -10.00
CA PHE A 238 -16.93 -6.40 -10.77
C PHE A 238 -17.28 -4.98 -10.31
N LEU A 239 -18.56 -4.68 -10.06
CA LEU A 239 -18.99 -3.38 -9.56
C LEU A 239 -18.38 -3.06 -8.19
N VAL A 240 -18.33 -4.05 -7.28
CA VAL A 240 -17.64 -3.90 -5.98
C VAL A 240 -16.15 -3.62 -6.18
N LEU A 241 -15.49 -4.27 -7.15
CA LEU A 241 -14.07 -4.01 -7.47
C LEU A 241 -13.87 -2.60 -8.06
N LEU A 242 -14.83 -2.06 -8.82
CA LEU A 242 -14.74 -0.71 -9.38
C LEU A 242 -14.87 0.41 -8.34
N GLU A 243 -15.67 0.18 -7.30
CA GLU A 243 -15.81 1.11 -6.19
C GLU A 243 -14.53 1.18 -5.34
N ARG A 244 -13.76 0.09 -5.33
CA ARG A 244 -12.51 0.00 -4.58
C ARG A 244 -11.40 0.82 -5.21
N LYS A 245 -10.61 1.47 -4.35
CA LYS A 245 -9.44 2.27 -4.74
C LYS A 245 -8.20 1.39 -4.79
N LEU A 246 -8.25 0.35 -5.62
CA LEU A 246 -7.23 -0.71 -5.70
C LEU A 246 -5.86 -0.20 -6.16
N ASN A 247 -5.77 0.98 -6.76
CA ASN A 247 -4.55 1.49 -7.35
C ASN A 247 -3.97 2.63 -6.52
N CYS A 248 -2.91 2.34 -5.76
CA CYS A 248 -2.12 3.32 -5.03
C CYS A 248 -1.09 3.97 -5.99
N ILE A 249 -1.19 5.29 -6.14
CA ILE A 249 -0.42 6.06 -7.13
C ILE A 249 0.75 6.78 -6.48
N ASN A 250 0.57 7.25 -5.25
CA ASN A 250 1.60 8.02 -4.57
C ASN A 250 1.48 7.94 -3.04
N LEU A 251 2.57 8.31 -2.39
CA LEU A 251 2.69 8.62 -0.98
C LEU A 251 2.51 10.13 -0.76
N SER A 252 1.86 10.51 0.35
CA SER A 252 1.90 11.87 0.88
C SER A 252 2.32 11.86 2.35
N LEU A 253 3.40 12.57 2.70
CA LEU A 253 3.83 12.79 4.08
C LEU A 253 3.75 14.28 4.43
N ASN A 254 2.99 14.62 5.48
CA ASN A 254 2.74 16.01 5.88
C ASN A 254 2.24 16.92 4.73
N GLY A 255 1.44 16.38 3.81
CA GLY A 255 0.97 17.07 2.60
C GLY A 255 2.00 17.21 1.49
N LEU A 256 3.24 16.73 1.69
CA LEU A 256 4.25 16.63 0.65
C LEU A 256 4.06 15.32 -0.11
N PHE A 257 3.81 15.42 -1.40
CA PHE A 257 3.80 14.27 -2.28
C PHE A 257 5.21 13.74 -2.45
N GLY A 258 5.35 12.43 -2.37
CA GLY A 258 6.57 11.78 -2.79
C GLY A 258 6.79 12.02 -4.29
N ASN A 259 8.01 12.44 -4.64
CA ASN A 259 8.35 12.62 -6.04
C ASN A 259 8.70 11.25 -6.59
N ASN A 260 7.87 10.71 -7.48
CA ASN A 260 8.19 9.61 -8.39
C ASN A 260 9.24 10.08 -9.41
N ASP A 261 10.41 10.51 -8.93
CA ASP A 261 11.52 11.16 -9.63
C ASP A 261 11.16 12.41 -10.48
N ARG A 262 10.10 13.15 -10.11
CA ARG A 262 9.73 14.42 -10.78
C ARG A 262 9.85 15.63 -9.84
N ASN A 263 10.92 16.40 -10.01
CA ASN A 263 11.20 17.77 -9.51
C ASN A 263 11.07 18.08 -7.99
N ALA A 264 12.22 18.26 -7.34
CA ALA A 264 12.43 18.52 -5.91
C ALA A 264 12.25 20.00 -5.49
N THR A 265 11.09 20.61 -5.76
CA THR A 265 10.76 21.96 -5.26
C THR A 265 9.89 21.97 -4.00
N ALA A 266 9.69 20.82 -3.37
CA ALA A 266 8.93 20.70 -2.12
C ALA A 266 9.77 21.11 -0.90
N THR A 267 9.17 21.85 0.04
CA THR A 267 9.74 22.16 1.35
C THR A 267 10.17 20.87 2.05
N ALA A 268 11.41 20.79 2.55
CA ALA A 268 11.92 19.57 3.18
C ALA A 268 11.24 19.25 4.53
N LEU A 269 11.07 17.97 4.85
CA LEU A 269 10.68 17.53 6.19
C LEU A 269 11.85 17.72 7.16
N THR A 270 11.62 18.38 8.29
CA THR A 270 12.68 18.61 9.28
C THR A 270 12.61 17.60 10.40
N PHE A 271 13.75 16.98 10.74
CA PHE A 271 13.93 16.03 11.83
C PHE A 271 15.01 16.51 12.80
N GLN A 272 14.89 16.13 14.08
CA GLN A 272 15.90 16.35 15.10
C GLN A 272 16.66 15.04 15.39
N ASN A 273 17.99 15.11 15.48
CA ASN A 273 18.84 13.95 15.73
C ASN A 273 18.44 13.19 17.01
N GLN A 274 18.17 11.88 16.94
CA GLN A 274 17.73 11.08 18.10
C GLN A 274 16.33 11.40 18.65
N VAL A 275 15.52 12.19 17.93
CA VAL A 275 14.14 12.52 18.34
C VAL A 275 13.15 11.94 17.33
N SER A 276 12.15 11.21 17.85
CA SER A 276 11.02 10.70 17.08
C SER A 276 10.11 11.85 16.64
N SER A 277 9.72 11.85 15.36
CA SER A 277 8.82 12.84 14.76
C SER A 277 7.58 12.14 14.21
N ILE A 278 6.40 12.60 14.61
CA ILE A 278 5.12 12.08 14.14
C ILE A 278 4.69 12.89 12.92
N ILE A 279 4.54 12.23 11.78
CA ILE A 279 4.27 12.85 10.50
C ILE A 279 2.98 12.27 9.89
N PRO A 280 1.99 13.11 9.52
CA PRO A 280 0.78 12.63 8.85
C PRO A 280 1.11 11.83 7.59
N PHE A 281 0.47 10.68 7.41
CA PHE A 281 0.78 9.73 6.35
C PHE A 281 -0.49 9.33 5.60
N ASN A 282 -0.51 9.65 4.32
CA ASN A 282 -1.61 9.35 3.40
C ASN A 282 -1.10 8.60 2.17
N THR A 283 -1.97 7.80 1.56
CA THR A 283 -1.84 7.30 0.20
C THR A 283 -2.72 8.11 -0.74
N VAL A 284 -2.31 8.17 -2.01
CA VAL A 284 -3.12 8.74 -3.09
C VAL A 284 -3.61 7.59 -3.96
N ASP A 285 -4.89 7.29 -3.85
CA ASP A 285 -5.47 6.09 -4.44
C ASP A 285 -6.50 6.44 -5.52
N ARG A 286 -6.72 5.51 -6.45
CA ARG A 286 -7.82 5.58 -7.42
C ARG A 286 -8.34 4.19 -7.76
N GLY A 287 -9.53 4.14 -8.37
CA GLY A 287 -10.01 2.91 -9.01
C GLY A 287 -9.19 2.56 -10.25
N LEU A 288 -9.32 1.31 -10.70
CA LEU A 288 -8.73 0.84 -11.95
C LEU A 288 -9.35 1.57 -13.16
N ILE A 289 -8.51 1.82 -14.17
CA ILE A 289 -8.91 2.40 -15.46
C ILE A 289 -8.42 1.51 -16.60
N ALA A 290 -8.98 1.67 -17.79
CA ALA A 290 -8.60 0.86 -18.95
C ALA A 290 -7.07 0.86 -19.24
N ALA A 291 -6.39 2.01 -19.02
CA ALA A 291 -4.95 2.14 -19.22
C ALA A 291 -4.09 1.32 -18.22
N ASP A 292 -4.68 0.82 -17.12
CA ASP A 292 -3.96 -0.02 -16.16
C ASP A 292 -3.74 -1.46 -16.68
N SER A 293 -4.27 -1.82 -17.86
CA SER A 293 -4.15 -3.17 -18.42
C SER A 293 -2.72 -3.62 -18.71
N GLY A 294 -1.78 -2.68 -18.82
CA GLY A 294 -0.35 -2.95 -19.02
C GLY A 294 0.43 -3.20 -17.74
N LYS A 295 -0.22 -3.16 -16.57
CA LYS A 295 0.43 -3.41 -15.28
C LYS A 295 0.89 -4.86 -15.13
N THR A 296 1.97 -5.04 -14.40
CA THR A 296 2.59 -6.35 -14.14
C THR A 296 2.30 -6.89 -12.74
N GLN A 297 1.66 -6.11 -11.86
CA GLN A 297 1.36 -6.55 -10.51
C GLN A 297 0.31 -7.69 -10.53
N PRO A 298 0.46 -8.76 -9.72
CA PRO A 298 -0.31 -9.99 -9.87
C PRO A 298 -1.84 -9.82 -9.82
N GLY A 299 -2.34 -8.97 -8.91
CA GLY A 299 -3.76 -8.65 -8.78
C GLY A 299 -4.29 -7.87 -9.97
N ALA A 300 -3.52 -6.89 -10.49
CA ALA A 300 -3.88 -6.17 -11.71
C ALA A 300 -3.91 -7.11 -12.93
N VAL A 301 -2.88 -7.95 -13.10
CA VAL A 301 -2.83 -8.95 -14.18
C VAL A 301 -4.02 -9.91 -14.10
N SER A 302 -4.33 -10.42 -12.91
CA SER A 302 -5.46 -11.32 -12.68
C SER A 302 -6.80 -10.64 -13.00
N PHE A 303 -7.01 -9.42 -12.51
CA PHE A 303 -8.19 -8.62 -12.81
C PHE A 303 -8.42 -8.46 -14.31
N PHE A 304 -7.40 -7.99 -15.05
CA PHE A 304 -7.56 -7.74 -16.49
C PHE A 304 -7.74 -9.04 -17.29
N LYS A 305 -7.16 -10.16 -16.86
CA LYS A 305 -7.43 -11.48 -17.47
C LYS A 305 -8.89 -11.88 -17.32
N VAL A 306 -9.46 -11.74 -16.13
CA VAL A 306 -10.86 -12.09 -15.84
C VAL A 306 -11.82 -11.14 -16.56
N TYR A 307 -11.57 -9.83 -16.50
CA TYR A 307 -12.30 -8.79 -17.22
C TYR A 307 -12.35 -9.04 -18.74
N ASN A 308 -11.21 -9.35 -19.35
CA ASN A 308 -11.14 -9.63 -20.78
C ASN A 308 -11.88 -10.93 -21.14
N ARG A 309 -11.82 -11.96 -20.28
CA ARG A 309 -12.53 -13.23 -20.49
C ARG A 309 -14.05 -13.04 -20.40
N TYR A 310 -14.54 -12.28 -19.42
CA TYR A 310 -15.96 -11.94 -19.32
C TYR A 310 -16.45 -11.27 -20.61
N ASN A 311 -15.76 -10.20 -21.03
CA ASN A 311 -16.15 -9.43 -22.22
C ASN A 311 -16.06 -10.25 -23.52
N TYR A 312 -15.08 -11.14 -23.62
CA TYR A 312 -15.00 -12.09 -24.72
C TYR A 312 -16.26 -12.95 -24.82
N PHE A 313 -16.67 -13.59 -23.71
CA PHE A 313 -17.85 -14.43 -23.69
C PHE A 313 -19.13 -13.64 -23.93
N VAL A 314 -19.30 -12.47 -23.31
CA VAL A 314 -20.48 -11.61 -23.53
C VAL A 314 -20.65 -11.25 -25.02
N ASN A 315 -19.58 -10.82 -25.68
CA ASN A 315 -19.64 -10.44 -27.09
C ASN A 315 -20.09 -11.62 -27.99
N LYS A 316 -19.60 -12.83 -27.71
CA LYS A 316 -19.98 -14.04 -28.44
C LYS A 316 -21.42 -14.46 -28.13
N LEU A 317 -21.78 -14.48 -26.85
CA LEU A 317 -23.07 -14.97 -26.36
C LEU A 317 -24.23 -14.05 -26.71
N ASN A 318 -24.02 -12.74 -26.83
CA ASN A 318 -25.08 -11.82 -27.28
C ASN A 318 -25.56 -12.15 -28.70
N SER A 319 -24.69 -12.63 -29.58
CA SER A 319 -25.09 -13.11 -30.92
C SER A 319 -25.93 -14.39 -30.84
N ILE A 320 -25.59 -15.28 -29.90
CA ILE A 320 -26.33 -16.53 -29.65
C ILE A 320 -27.69 -16.25 -29.02
N ILE A 321 -27.78 -15.30 -28.09
CA ILE A 321 -29.04 -14.85 -27.48
C ILE A 321 -30.00 -14.33 -28.54
N ILE A 322 -29.52 -13.48 -29.46
CA ILE A 322 -30.33 -12.98 -30.59
C ILE A 322 -30.83 -14.15 -31.45
N TRP A 323 -29.98 -15.15 -31.71
CA TRP A 323 -30.39 -16.33 -32.46
C TRP A 323 -31.46 -17.14 -31.71
N VAL A 324 -31.29 -17.39 -30.41
CA VAL A 324 -32.25 -18.12 -29.57
C VAL A 324 -33.63 -17.46 -29.61
N ASN A 325 -33.70 -16.16 -29.37
CA ASN A 325 -34.96 -15.41 -29.35
C ASN A 325 -35.70 -15.44 -30.69
N ASN A 326 -34.96 -15.58 -31.80
CA ASN A 326 -35.55 -15.64 -33.15
C ASN A 326 -35.92 -17.06 -33.59
N ASN A 327 -35.38 -18.11 -32.96
CA ASN A 327 -35.49 -19.49 -33.44
C ASN A 327 -36.20 -20.45 -32.47
N ILE A 328 -36.47 -20.01 -31.24
CA ILE A 328 -37.05 -20.85 -30.19
C ILE A 328 -38.27 -20.13 -29.63
N ALA A 329 -39.43 -20.77 -29.77
CA ALA A 329 -40.68 -20.22 -29.24
C ALA A 329 -40.57 -20.01 -27.73
N PHE A 330 -41.18 -18.94 -27.22
CA PHE A 330 -41.17 -18.53 -25.80
C PHE A 330 -39.81 -18.06 -25.25
N ALA A 331 -38.73 -18.14 -26.04
CA ALA A 331 -37.45 -17.58 -25.66
C ALA A 331 -37.43 -16.06 -25.89
N ASP A 332 -37.07 -15.30 -24.85
CA ASP A 332 -36.90 -13.85 -24.85
C ASP A 332 -35.80 -13.46 -23.86
N PHE A 333 -34.59 -13.96 -24.10
CA PHE A 333 -33.43 -13.72 -23.27
C PHE A 333 -32.90 -12.30 -23.50
N ARG A 334 -32.53 -11.61 -22.43
CA ARG A 334 -31.93 -10.28 -22.54
C ARG A 334 -30.45 -10.39 -22.88
N THR A 335 -29.96 -9.50 -23.73
CA THR A 335 -28.52 -9.36 -23.99
C THR A 335 -27.79 -8.95 -22.72
N ILE A 336 -26.59 -9.46 -22.56
CA ILE A 336 -25.74 -9.25 -21.40
C ILE A 336 -24.85 -8.03 -21.65
N PRO A 337 -24.77 -7.06 -20.72
CA PRO A 337 -23.88 -5.93 -20.88
C PRO A 337 -22.42 -6.35 -20.67
N THR A 338 -21.52 -5.80 -21.49
CA THR A 338 -20.08 -5.89 -21.23
C THR A 338 -19.69 -5.15 -19.95
N GLU A 339 -18.62 -5.59 -19.30
CA GLU A 339 -17.94 -4.86 -18.23
C GLU A 339 -17.18 -3.67 -18.83
N GLN A 340 -17.34 -2.50 -18.23
CA GLN A 340 -16.79 -1.24 -18.73
C GLN A 340 -15.91 -0.59 -17.67
N LEU A 341 -14.70 -0.20 -18.05
CA LEU A 341 -13.79 0.57 -17.22
C LEU A 341 -13.81 2.03 -17.63
N ALA A 342 -13.75 2.92 -16.66
CA ALA A 342 -13.59 4.34 -16.93
C ALA A 342 -12.22 4.63 -17.57
N VAL A 343 -12.16 5.66 -18.42
CA VAL A 343 -10.88 6.16 -18.98
C VAL A 343 -10.07 6.88 -17.90
N THR A 344 -10.76 7.52 -16.95
CA THR A 344 -10.17 8.24 -15.83
C THR A 344 -10.94 7.91 -14.55
N ASN A 345 -10.23 7.90 -13.41
CA ASN A 345 -10.83 7.76 -12.08
C ASN A 345 -10.24 8.85 -11.17
N PRO A 346 -11.04 9.54 -10.34
CA PRO A 346 -10.54 10.59 -9.47
C PRO A 346 -9.50 10.04 -8.46
N LEU A 347 -8.46 10.83 -8.22
CA LEU A 347 -7.49 10.57 -7.15
C LEU A 347 -8.11 10.95 -5.81
N VAL A 348 -7.97 10.07 -4.83
CA VAL A 348 -8.47 10.24 -3.46
C VAL A 348 -7.29 10.17 -2.51
N ASN A 349 -7.17 11.16 -1.62
CA ASN A 349 -6.22 11.07 -0.51
C ASN A 349 -6.86 10.26 0.61
N THR A 350 -6.25 9.13 0.94
CA THR A 350 -6.70 8.22 2.00
C THR A 350 -5.69 8.25 3.13
N GLN A 351 -6.17 8.36 4.37
CA GLN A 351 -5.31 8.22 5.53
C GLN A 351 -4.76 6.78 5.59
N ALA A 352 -3.44 6.64 5.63
CA ALA A 352 -2.81 5.34 5.48
C ALA A 352 -2.90 4.52 6.78
N GLY A 353 -3.42 3.30 6.67
CA GLY A 353 -3.52 2.36 7.79
C GLY A 353 -2.28 1.49 7.95
N ILE A 354 -2.33 0.57 8.92
CA ILE A 354 -1.28 -0.44 9.16
C ILE A 354 -1.12 -1.35 7.93
N THR A 355 -2.22 -1.72 7.26
CA THR A 355 -2.19 -2.53 6.03
C THR A 355 -1.41 -1.80 4.93
N SER A 356 -1.76 -0.55 4.63
CA SER A 356 -1.06 0.28 3.65
C SER A 356 0.43 0.41 4.00
N PHE A 357 0.75 0.64 5.27
CA PHE A 357 2.14 0.73 5.74
C PHE A 357 2.95 -0.54 5.47
N SER A 358 2.35 -1.73 5.62
CA SER A 358 3.07 -3.00 5.40
C SER A 358 3.59 -3.20 3.97
N HIS A 359 3.07 -2.42 3.02
CA HIS A 359 3.51 -2.39 1.62
C HIS A 359 4.59 -1.35 1.35
N PHE A 360 4.91 -0.48 2.32
CA PHE A 360 5.98 0.50 2.20
C PHE A 360 7.27 0.00 2.84
N THR A 361 8.38 0.30 2.19
CA THR A 361 9.73 0.24 2.78
C THR A 361 10.33 1.63 2.72
N PHE A 362 10.91 2.08 3.83
CA PHE A 362 11.56 3.39 3.97
C PHE A 362 13.06 3.24 4.20
N SER A 363 13.85 4.16 3.65
CA SER A 363 15.30 4.19 3.88
C SER A 363 15.87 5.61 3.74
N VAL A 364 17.06 5.81 4.29
CA VAL A 364 17.88 7.01 4.08
C VAL A 364 19.23 6.54 3.56
N ASN A 365 19.71 7.15 2.47
CA ASN A 365 21.00 6.84 1.87
C ASN A 365 21.90 8.08 1.94
N HIS A 366 22.60 8.25 3.07
CA HIS A 366 23.53 9.36 3.29
C HIS A 366 24.62 8.93 4.30
N PRO A 367 25.90 9.29 4.09
CA PRO A 367 27.00 8.83 4.96
C PRO A 367 26.86 9.25 6.43
N ASP A 368 26.30 10.44 6.67
CA ASP A 368 26.13 10.96 8.03
C ASP A 368 24.77 10.63 8.67
N LEU A 369 23.83 10.00 7.96
CA LEU A 369 22.48 9.75 8.48
C LEU A 369 22.13 8.26 8.50
N VAL A 370 21.36 7.84 9.50
CA VAL A 370 20.72 6.52 9.55
C VAL A 370 19.26 6.66 9.94
N LEU A 371 18.39 5.98 9.20
CA LEU A 371 17.00 5.81 9.58
C LEU A 371 16.93 4.77 10.70
N GLN A 372 16.73 5.22 11.94
CA GLN A 372 16.70 4.31 13.09
C GLN A 372 15.38 3.53 13.16
N SER A 373 14.26 4.21 12.91
CA SER A 373 12.96 3.56 12.96
C SER A 373 11.89 4.31 12.16
N VAL A 374 10.92 3.55 11.67
CA VAL A 374 9.66 4.04 11.09
C VAL A 374 8.54 3.11 11.54
N TYR A 375 7.54 3.65 12.22
CA TYR A 375 6.37 2.88 12.68
C TYR A 375 5.06 3.60 12.36
N PRO A 376 3.99 2.89 11.98
CA PRO A 376 2.69 3.50 11.77
C PRO A 376 1.99 3.76 13.12
N ILE A 377 1.44 4.97 13.28
CA ILE A 377 0.64 5.36 14.45
C ILE A 377 -0.58 6.16 13.96
N ASN A 378 -1.77 5.55 14.00
CA ASN A 378 -3.06 6.19 13.73
C ASN A 378 -3.06 7.15 12.53
N GLY A 379 -2.65 6.66 11.35
CA GLY A 379 -2.58 7.46 10.12
C GLY A 379 -1.46 8.50 10.06
N SER A 380 -0.44 8.29 10.88
CA SER A 380 0.85 8.99 10.84
C SER A 380 1.99 7.97 10.88
N LEU A 381 3.20 8.43 10.60
CA LEU A 381 4.43 7.69 10.82
C LEU A 381 5.21 8.34 11.97
N ASP A 382 5.63 7.54 12.94
CA ASP A 382 6.70 7.90 13.87
C ASP A 382 8.03 7.52 13.23
N ILE A 383 8.78 8.56 12.84
CA ILE A 383 10.05 8.44 12.15
C ILE A 383 11.16 8.99 13.03
N LYS A 384 12.23 8.22 13.18
CA LYS A 384 13.45 8.63 13.90
C LYS A 384 14.67 8.51 13.00
N ILE A 385 15.39 9.61 12.83
CA ILE A 385 16.61 9.70 12.04
C ILE A 385 17.75 10.19 12.94
N ASN A 386 18.89 9.54 12.86
CA ASN A 386 20.05 9.85 13.67
C ASN A 386 21.25 10.22 12.79
N PHE A 387 22.18 10.96 13.38
CA PHE A 387 23.52 11.04 12.88
C PHE A 387 24.29 9.76 13.16
N VAL A 388 25.04 9.27 12.16
CA VAL A 388 25.97 8.14 12.33
C VAL A 388 27.22 8.59 13.08
N ASN A 389 27.72 9.79 12.74
CA ASN A 389 28.90 10.43 13.32
C ASN A 389 28.61 11.92 13.58
N THR A 390 29.59 12.70 14.05
CA THR A 390 29.45 14.17 14.09
C THR A 390 29.59 14.72 12.67
N PRO A 391 28.52 15.27 12.04
CA PRO A 391 28.60 15.74 10.66
C PRO A 391 29.50 16.97 10.56
N ALA A 392 30.23 17.09 9.45
CA ALA A 392 31.09 18.26 9.21
C ALA A 392 30.29 19.56 8.97
N THR A 393 29.05 19.43 8.51
CA THR A 393 28.14 20.55 8.22
C THR A 393 26.75 20.23 8.75
N VAL A 394 26.09 21.24 9.33
CA VAL A 394 24.71 21.14 9.83
C VAL A 394 23.90 22.37 9.37
N PRO A 395 22.60 22.22 9.03
CA PRO A 395 21.84 20.98 8.98
C PRO A 395 22.34 20.00 7.89
N VAL A 396 22.09 18.70 8.08
CA VAL A 396 22.37 17.69 7.05
C VAL A 396 21.13 17.53 6.17
N GLU A 397 21.26 17.84 4.89
CA GLU A 397 20.19 17.69 3.90
C GLU A 397 20.30 16.34 3.18
N SER A 398 19.18 15.65 2.99
CA SER A 398 19.14 14.33 2.36
C SER A 398 17.74 14.01 1.83
N PHE A 399 17.47 12.73 1.57
CA PHE A 399 16.18 12.22 1.16
C PHE A 399 15.75 11.03 2.01
N LEU A 400 14.45 11.01 2.35
CA LEU A 400 13.76 9.80 2.78
C LEU A 400 13.26 9.08 1.52
N TYR A 401 13.89 7.97 1.19
CA TYR A 401 13.50 7.10 0.09
C TYR A 401 12.38 6.17 0.54
N TYR A 402 11.48 5.86 -0.37
CA TYR A 402 10.45 4.87 -0.15
C TYR A 402 10.21 4.02 -1.40
N SER A 403 9.79 2.78 -1.18
CA SER A 403 9.21 1.92 -2.21
C SER A 403 7.89 1.37 -1.71
N TYR A 404 6.91 1.28 -2.61
CA TYR A 404 5.61 0.68 -2.38
C TYR A 404 5.44 -0.52 -3.31
N ASN A 405 4.94 -1.63 -2.77
CA ASN A 405 4.60 -2.78 -3.58
C ASN A 405 3.42 -3.56 -2.98
N ASP A 406 2.33 -3.65 -3.71
CA ASP A 406 1.18 -4.49 -3.41
C ASP A 406 0.72 -5.28 -4.66
N SER A 407 -0.45 -5.92 -4.57
CA SER A 407 -1.01 -6.73 -5.66
C SER A 407 -1.43 -5.91 -6.89
N PHE A 408 -1.55 -4.58 -6.80
CA PHE A 408 -2.11 -3.75 -7.87
C PHE A 408 -1.19 -2.61 -8.32
N SER A 409 -0.19 -2.25 -7.52
CA SER A 409 0.60 -1.05 -7.67
C SER A 409 2.03 -1.27 -7.18
N SER A 410 2.99 -0.70 -7.92
CA SER A 410 4.39 -0.69 -7.53
C SER A 410 4.98 0.63 -7.98
N PHE A 411 5.61 1.35 -7.05
CA PHE A 411 6.29 2.61 -7.32
C PHE A 411 7.34 2.89 -6.24
N SER A 412 8.27 3.77 -6.54
CA SER A 412 9.24 4.27 -5.59
C SER A 412 9.44 5.76 -5.79
N GLY A 413 9.97 6.40 -4.76
CA GLY A 413 10.26 7.82 -4.81
C GLY A 413 11.04 8.28 -3.59
N LYS A 414 11.10 9.59 -3.43
CA LYS A 414 11.84 10.23 -2.35
C LYS A 414 11.21 11.53 -1.91
N ILE A 415 11.39 11.87 -0.63
CA ILE A 415 10.94 13.11 -0.02
C ILE A 415 12.17 13.82 0.56
N PRO A 416 12.39 15.12 0.27
CA PRO A 416 13.52 15.86 0.83
C PRO A 416 13.39 15.96 2.34
N ILE A 417 14.51 15.75 3.05
CA ILE A 417 14.59 15.84 4.50
C ILE A 417 15.77 16.70 4.94
N THR A 418 15.64 17.30 6.11
CA THR A 418 16.68 18.10 6.77
C THR A 418 16.82 17.62 8.20
N VAL A 419 18.02 17.23 8.63
CA VAL A 419 18.27 16.76 10.00
C VAL A 419 19.13 17.77 10.74
N ILE A 420 18.60 18.27 11.87
CA ILE A 420 19.30 19.22 12.75
C ILE A 420 19.80 18.52 14.02
N PRO A 421 20.90 19.01 14.64
CA PRO A 421 21.34 18.53 15.94
C PRO A 421 20.24 18.67 16.99
N THR A 422 20.14 17.71 17.90
CA THR A 422 19.39 17.88 19.14
C THR A 422 20.21 18.72 20.08
N PHE A 423 19.74 19.92 20.37
CA PHE A 423 20.38 20.80 21.33
C PHE A 423 20.06 20.31 22.74
N MET A 424 21.09 19.98 23.51
CA MET A 424 20.97 19.60 24.93
C MET A 424 21.73 20.61 25.79
N LEU A 425 21.02 21.30 26.69
CA LEU A 425 21.64 22.19 27.67
C LEU A 425 22.41 21.44 28.76
N ILE A 426 22.14 20.15 28.94
CA ILE A 426 22.70 19.35 30.03
C ILE A 426 24.23 19.44 30.06
N GLY A 427 24.79 19.79 31.21
CA GLY A 427 26.22 19.88 31.43
C GLY A 427 26.65 21.21 32.00
N THR A 428 27.97 21.39 32.06
CA THR A 428 28.63 22.55 32.64
C THR A 428 29.09 23.50 31.53
N TRP A 429 28.79 24.78 31.69
CA TRP A 429 29.09 25.83 30.74
C TRP A 429 29.88 26.93 31.44
N ASN A 430 31.06 27.26 30.91
CA ASN A 430 31.92 28.27 31.48
C ASN A 430 31.80 29.56 30.69
N LEU A 431 31.68 30.69 31.40
CA LEU A 431 31.68 32.01 30.81
C LEU A 431 33.02 32.26 30.12
N GLU A 432 32.97 32.76 28.89
CA GLU A 432 34.12 33.12 28.08
C GLU A 432 34.26 34.65 27.99
N SER A 433 33.13 35.37 27.90
CA SER A 433 33.10 36.84 27.81
C SER A 433 31.73 37.41 28.19
N TYR A 434 31.71 38.70 28.53
CA TYR A 434 30.49 39.48 28.78
C TYR A 434 30.52 40.77 27.95
N GLY A 435 29.48 41.03 27.16
CA GLY A 435 29.42 42.24 26.33
C GLY A 435 30.58 42.37 25.34
N GLY A 436 31.19 41.24 24.94
CA GLY A 436 32.41 41.19 24.11
C GLY A 436 33.72 41.44 24.87
N VAL A 437 33.67 41.65 26.19
CA VAL A 437 34.85 41.86 27.05
C VAL A 437 35.33 40.53 27.63
N PRO A 438 36.64 40.18 27.52
CA PRO A 438 37.20 38.97 28.11
C PRO A 438 37.13 38.96 29.64
N LEU A 439 37.14 37.75 30.22
CA LEU A 439 37.23 37.58 31.67
C LEU A 439 38.46 38.29 32.27
N GLY A 440 38.31 38.74 33.52
CA GLY A 440 39.34 39.47 34.26
C GLY A 440 39.54 40.93 33.83
N THR A 441 38.83 41.38 32.80
CA THR A 441 38.87 42.78 32.34
C THR A 441 37.68 43.55 32.91
N ASN A 442 37.93 44.78 33.38
CA ASN A 442 36.86 45.67 33.88
C ASN A 442 35.89 46.00 32.73
N ALA A 443 34.66 45.53 32.83
CA ALA A 443 33.67 45.59 31.74
C ALA A 443 32.51 46.57 32.03
N VAL A 444 32.28 46.93 33.30
CA VAL A 444 31.15 47.76 33.74
C VAL A 444 31.71 49.01 34.40
N ALA A 445 31.12 50.19 34.19
CA ALA A 445 31.46 51.40 34.93
C ALA A 445 30.17 52.09 35.38
N ASP A 446 29.82 52.00 36.66
CA ASP A 446 28.73 52.82 37.21
C ASP A 446 29.26 54.25 37.44
N TYR A 447 28.51 55.24 36.96
CA TYR A 447 28.79 56.65 37.20
C TYR A 447 27.75 57.23 38.14
N TYR A 448 28.15 57.52 39.38
CA TYR A 448 27.41 58.44 40.23
C TYR A 448 28.04 59.84 40.12
N VAL A 449 27.41 60.71 39.34
CA VAL A 449 27.78 62.13 39.30
C VAL A 449 26.71 62.91 40.05
N ASN A 450 26.96 63.17 41.33
CA ASN A 450 26.36 64.31 42.01
C ASN A 450 27.51 65.20 42.42
N CYS A 451 27.61 66.39 41.82
CA CYS A 451 28.70 67.31 42.14
C CYS A 451 28.63 67.66 43.64
N SER A 452 29.71 67.34 44.35
CA SER A 452 30.01 67.61 45.78
C SER A 452 29.77 66.45 46.76
N PRO A 453 30.81 65.93 47.47
CA PRO A 453 32.25 66.09 47.25
C PRO A 453 32.95 64.85 46.67
N MET A 454 32.26 63.71 46.48
CA MET A 454 32.90 62.44 46.11
C MET A 454 32.24 61.81 44.86
N ILE A 455 33.05 61.52 43.85
CA ILE A 455 32.70 60.68 42.69
C ILE A 455 33.17 59.26 42.99
N VAL A 456 32.25 58.31 43.01
CA VAL A 456 32.59 56.88 43.06
C VAL A 456 32.29 56.29 41.69
N ARG A 457 33.31 55.70 41.07
CA ARG A 457 33.14 54.81 39.91
C ARG A 457 33.32 53.39 40.37
N THR A 458 32.32 52.57 40.10
CA THR A 458 32.40 51.15 40.38
C THR A 458 32.63 50.40 39.08
N TYR A 459 33.72 49.64 39.02
CA TYR A 459 33.97 48.68 37.95
C TYR A 459 33.67 47.26 38.39
N ILE A 460 33.12 46.46 37.49
CA ILE A 460 32.95 45.02 37.71
C ILE A 460 33.72 44.27 36.62
N ALA A 461 34.63 43.40 37.04
CA ALA A 461 35.26 42.39 36.19
C ALA A 461 34.72 41.01 36.54
N TYR A 462 34.23 40.28 35.55
CA TYR A 462 33.87 38.86 35.71
C TYR A 462 35.14 38.02 35.65
N VAL A 463 35.44 37.27 36.71
CA VAL A 463 36.63 36.40 36.79
C VAL A 463 36.30 35.00 36.30
N SER A 464 35.14 34.49 36.71
CA SER A 464 34.57 33.23 36.22
C SER A 464 33.07 33.21 36.44
N GLU A 465 32.37 32.49 35.58
CA GLU A 465 31.02 32.04 35.88
C GLU A 465 30.80 30.67 35.26
N THR A 466 30.17 29.78 36.01
CA THR A 466 29.83 28.43 35.57
C THR A 466 28.34 28.22 35.71
N LEU A 467 27.69 27.81 34.62
CA LEU A 467 26.30 27.36 34.58
C LEU A 467 26.25 25.84 34.47
N THR A 468 25.59 25.18 35.42
CA THR A 468 25.31 23.74 35.33
C THR A 468 23.82 23.54 35.10
N PHE A 469 23.45 22.95 33.98
CA PHE A 469 22.06 22.56 33.68
C PHE A 469 21.87 21.07 33.96
N ASN A 470 20.92 20.74 34.83
CA ASN A 470 20.61 19.36 35.21
C ASN A 470 19.39 18.76 34.47
N GLY A 471 18.97 19.38 33.37
CA GLY A 471 17.86 18.92 32.54
C GLY A 471 17.94 19.47 31.12
N ALA A 472 17.38 18.74 30.14
CA ALA A 472 17.49 19.12 28.72
C ALA A 472 16.59 20.30 28.35
N TYR A 473 15.34 20.29 28.85
CA TYR A 473 14.30 21.27 28.49
C TYR A 473 13.68 21.96 29.71
N SER A 474 13.83 21.37 30.90
CA SER A 474 13.47 21.98 32.16
C SER A 474 14.30 21.32 33.25
N GLY A 475 14.66 22.06 34.29
CA GLY A 475 15.47 21.53 35.39
C GLY A 475 15.96 22.64 36.30
N THR A 476 17.05 22.37 37.01
CA THR A 476 17.74 23.38 37.82
C THR A 476 18.98 23.85 37.08
N MET A 477 19.14 25.16 36.99
CA MET A 477 20.36 25.85 36.58
C MET A 477 21.06 26.32 37.84
N THR A 478 22.29 25.86 38.05
CA THR A 478 23.17 26.36 39.10
C THR A 478 24.15 27.34 38.46
N SER A 479 24.13 28.61 38.89
CA SER A 479 25.15 29.60 38.54
C SER A 479 26.10 29.78 39.72
N GLN A 480 27.39 29.66 39.47
CA GLN A 480 28.45 30.06 40.39
C GLN A 480 29.30 31.10 39.70
N ASN A 481 29.39 32.31 40.27
CA ASN A 481 30.22 33.36 39.70
C ASN A 481 31.21 33.93 40.71
N SER A 482 32.35 34.36 40.17
CA SER A 482 33.37 35.14 40.85
C SER A 482 33.59 36.43 40.06
N ARG A 483 33.51 37.57 40.75
CA ARG A 483 33.66 38.90 40.20
C ARG A 483 34.63 39.70 41.06
N ILE A 484 35.27 40.71 40.49
CA ILE A 484 36.03 41.72 41.22
C ILE A 484 35.30 43.03 41.04
N LYS A 485 34.93 43.66 42.16
CA LYS A 485 34.42 45.02 42.21
C LYS A 485 35.59 45.95 42.48
N THR A 486 35.78 46.98 41.67
CA THR A 486 36.80 48.01 41.87
C THR A 486 36.10 49.34 42.08
N ASP A 487 36.15 49.88 43.29
CA ASP A 487 35.62 51.22 43.58
C ASP A 487 36.74 52.26 43.49
N THR A 488 36.72 53.05 42.43
CA THR A 488 37.58 54.22 42.25
C THR A 488 36.88 55.43 42.85
N ARG A 489 37.50 56.06 43.85
CA ARG A 489 36.92 57.22 44.55
C ARG A 489 37.75 58.46 44.27
N VAL A 490 37.15 59.44 43.60
CA VAL A 490 37.82 60.70 43.26
C VAL A 490 37.04 61.86 43.85
N PHE A 491 37.71 62.79 44.52
CA PHE A 491 37.10 64.02 45.00
C PHE A 491 37.19 65.10 43.94
N ALA A 492 36.08 65.81 43.73
CA ALA A 492 36.03 66.98 42.88
C ALA A 492 35.75 68.23 43.75
N GLY A 493 36.55 69.28 43.57
CA GLY A 493 36.31 70.59 44.17
C GLY A 493 34.98 71.21 43.72
N SER A 494 34.61 72.34 44.31
CA SER A 494 33.38 73.09 43.95
C SER A 494 33.35 73.58 42.50
N ASP A 495 34.49 73.55 41.82
CA ASP A 495 34.73 73.85 40.41
C ASP A 495 34.75 72.60 39.51
N CYS A 496 34.43 71.42 40.06
CA CYS A 496 34.51 70.11 39.41
C CYS A 496 35.94 69.70 38.97
N ILE A 497 36.98 70.33 39.52
CA ILE A 497 38.37 69.91 39.29
C ILE A 497 38.71 68.77 40.26
N LEU A 498 39.33 67.71 39.75
CA LEU A 498 39.76 66.58 40.59
C LEU A 498 40.85 67.03 41.55
N THR A 499 40.56 67.00 42.85
CA THR A 499 41.48 67.47 43.90
C THR A 499 42.21 66.33 44.60
N MET A 500 41.67 65.10 44.57
CA MET A 500 42.26 63.93 45.24
C MET A 500 41.75 62.63 44.64
N ASP A 501 42.64 61.67 44.42
CA ASP A 501 42.35 60.32 43.92
C ASP A 501 42.72 59.30 45.00
N TYR A 502 41.77 58.49 45.45
CA TYR A 502 42.02 57.44 46.44
C TYR A 502 42.50 56.15 45.77
N PRO A 503 43.28 55.33 46.47
CA PRO A 503 43.59 53.98 46.00
C PRO A 503 42.30 53.22 45.69
N ASP A 504 42.28 52.55 44.54
CA ASP A 504 41.19 51.69 44.13
C ASP A 504 40.95 50.59 45.16
N GLU A 505 39.70 50.45 45.62
CA GLU A 505 39.31 49.38 46.52
C GLU A 505 38.82 48.18 45.71
N MET A 506 39.60 47.10 45.70
CA MET A 506 39.22 45.84 45.04
C MET A 506 38.55 44.89 46.03
N THR A 507 37.28 44.59 45.79
CA THR A 507 36.50 43.65 46.58
C THR A 507 36.17 42.41 45.74
N PRO A 508 36.67 41.21 46.09
CA PRO A 508 36.21 39.99 45.46
C PRO A 508 34.77 39.70 45.88
N LEU A 509 33.92 39.40 44.91
CA LEU A 509 32.53 39.01 45.09
C LEU A 509 32.35 37.59 44.57
N SER A 510 31.71 36.75 45.37
CA SER A 510 31.30 35.41 44.96
C SER A 510 29.81 35.22 45.24
N SER A 511 29.07 34.71 44.26
CA SER A 511 27.67 34.36 44.47
C SER A 511 27.35 33.01 43.83
N SER A 512 26.42 32.29 44.46
CA SER A 512 25.85 31.06 43.92
C SER A 512 24.33 31.17 43.93
N SER A 513 23.70 30.83 42.81
CA SER A 513 22.24 30.78 42.71
C SER A 513 21.79 29.48 42.07
N ASN A 514 20.64 28.99 42.52
CA ASN A 514 19.96 27.84 41.94
C ASN A 514 18.59 28.30 41.49
N VAL A 515 18.27 28.13 40.22
CA VAL A 515 16.99 28.56 39.66
C VAL A 515 16.42 27.45 38.80
N SER A 516 15.12 27.17 38.97
CA SER A 516 14.43 26.27 38.05
C SER A 516 14.22 26.97 36.71
N PHE A 517 14.39 26.26 35.60
CA PHE A 517 14.21 26.82 34.26
C PHE A 517 13.32 25.94 33.39
N THR A 518 12.78 26.53 32.34
CA THR A 518 12.19 25.85 31.19
C THR A 518 12.71 26.50 29.91
N LEU A 519 13.20 25.70 28.98
CA LEU A 519 13.65 26.11 27.65
C LEU A 519 12.50 25.92 26.66
N ASN A 520 12.03 27.02 26.07
CA ASN A 520 11.06 26.99 24.99
C ASN A 520 11.70 27.53 23.71
N GLN A 521 12.01 26.64 22.76
CA GLN A 521 12.71 26.89 21.50
C GLN A 521 14.10 27.52 21.67
N ARG A 522 14.16 28.80 22.06
CA ARG A 522 15.36 29.62 22.28
C ARG A 522 15.27 30.55 23.50
N THR A 523 14.17 30.51 24.24
CA THR A 523 13.99 31.35 25.44
C THR A 523 14.15 30.49 26.67
N LEU A 524 15.07 30.86 27.55
CA LEU A 524 15.23 30.24 28.85
C LEU A 524 14.40 31.06 29.85
N LYS A 525 13.29 30.49 30.32
CA LYS A 525 12.45 31.12 31.35
C LYS A 525 12.77 30.52 32.71
N THR A 526 13.09 31.35 33.69
CA THR A 526 13.20 30.92 35.09
C THR A 526 11.82 30.75 35.72
N VAL A 527 11.64 29.74 36.56
CA VAL A 527 10.37 29.37 37.20
C VAL A 527 10.54 29.50 38.72
N GLY A 528 9.60 30.20 39.38
CA GLY A 528 9.49 30.20 40.85
C GLY A 528 10.26 31.30 41.60
N ILE A 529 10.74 32.34 40.91
CA ILE A 529 11.23 33.58 41.54
C ILE A 529 10.20 34.70 41.33
N SER A 530 10.02 35.59 42.32
CA SER A 530 8.94 36.59 42.37
C SER A 530 9.02 37.71 41.33
N GLU A 531 9.98 37.64 40.42
CA GLU A 531 10.22 38.57 39.32
C GLU A 531 10.47 37.73 38.07
N ASP A 532 9.76 37.98 36.97
CA ASP A 532 9.97 37.27 35.70
C ASP A 532 11.33 37.72 35.09
N TYR A 533 12.43 37.05 35.47
CA TYR A 533 13.69 37.16 34.74
C TYR A 533 13.55 36.37 33.43
N PHE A 534 13.63 37.08 32.31
CA PHE A 534 13.69 36.46 30.99
C PHE A 534 15.13 36.43 30.51
N HIS A 535 15.57 35.26 30.06
CA HIS A 535 16.86 35.12 29.41
C HIS A 535 16.65 34.74 27.95
N ASP A 536 17.07 35.62 27.04
CA ASP A 536 17.13 35.25 25.63
C ASP A 536 18.40 34.45 25.39
N MET A 537 18.23 33.19 24.97
CA MET A 537 19.33 32.30 24.69
C MET A 537 19.56 32.19 23.19
N ARG A 538 20.77 32.48 22.77
CA ARG A 538 21.24 32.26 21.40
C ARG A 538 22.16 31.05 21.36
N ILE A 539 21.78 30.02 20.62
CA ILE A 539 22.69 28.91 20.33
C ILE A 539 23.67 29.39 19.26
N ILE A 540 24.95 29.48 19.60
CA ILE A 540 26.02 29.90 18.68
C ILE A 540 26.62 28.67 18.01
N SER A 541 26.82 27.59 18.76
CA SER A 541 27.24 26.27 18.28
C SER A 541 26.83 25.17 19.29
N PRO A 542 27.00 23.86 18.99
CA PRO A 542 26.71 22.79 19.95
C PRO A 542 27.43 22.91 21.30
N ASN A 543 28.56 23.62 21.34
CA ASN A 543 29.38 23.84 22.53
C ASN A 543 29.46 25.32 22.93
N LYS A 544 28.65 26.22 22.36
CA LYS A 544 28.71 27.65 22.64
C LYS A 544 27.33 28.29 22.64
N ILE A 545 26.98 28.99 23.72
CA ILE A 545 25.70 29.68 23.89
C ILE A 545 25.92 31.14 24.28
N GLY A 546 25.04 32.02 23.83
CA GLY A 546 24.88 33.37 24.31
C GLY A 546 23.63 33.49 25.17
N ILE A 547 23.71 34.19 26.30
CA ILE A 547 22.57 34.46 27.18
C ILE A 547 22.51 35.98 27.39
N THR A 548 21.38 36.58 27.04
CA THR A 548 21.09 37.99 27.32
C THR A 548 20.11 38.06 28.49
N TYR A 549 20.46 38.82 29.53
CA TYR A 549 19.65 38.96 30.73
C TYR A 549 18.74 40.17 30.60
N HIS A 550 17.43 39.97 30.71
CA HIS A 550 16.46 41.06 30.79
C HIS A 550 16.03 41.27 32.24
N TYR A 551 16.38 42.41 32.81
CA TYR A 551 15.94 42.82 34.13
C TYR A 551 14.57 43.52 34.02
N GLY A 552 13.51 42.91 34.56
CA GLY A 552 12.14 43.42 34.53
C GLY A 552 11.85 44.57 35.50
N TRP A 553 12.79 45.49 35.70
CA TRP A 553 12.62 46.62 36.60
C TRP A 553 12.04 47.82 35.82
N GLU A 554 10.75 48.11 36.00
CA GLU A 554 10.23 49.49 35.82
C GLU A 554 10.77 50.36 36.97
N ILE A 555 12.03 50.80 36.87
CA ILE A 555 12.55 51.83 37.76
C ILE A 555 12.18 53.20 37.16
N SER A 556 11.19 53.84 37.75
CA SER A 556 10.90 55.26 37.59
C SER A 556 11.97 56.11 38.29
N PHE A 557 13.19 56.12 37.76
CA PHE A 557 14.21 57.15 37.99
C PHE A 557 15.04 57.31 36.71
N PRO A 558 15.17 58.53 36.15
CA PRO A 558 16.04 58.74 34.99
C PRO A 558 17.49 58.74 35.48
N LEU A 559 18.40 58.18 34.68
CA LEU A 559 19.86 58.08 34.87
C LEU A 559 20.40 56.70 35.32
N SER A 560 20.26 55.68 34.46
CA SER A 560 21.39 54.79 34.09
C SER A 560 20.98 53.92 32.88
N PRO A 561 21.77 53.84 31.78
CA PRO A 561 21.51 52.87 30.72
C PRO A 561 21.77 51.45 31.23
N VAL A 562 20.66 50.72 31.33
CA VAL A 562 20.46 49.33 31.73
C VAL A 562 21.38 48.34 31.02
N PHE A 563 22.15 47.57 31.81
CA PHE A 563 22.56 46.14 31.75
C PHE A 563 22.45 45.29 30.45
N ALA A 564 22.51 45.84 29.24
CA ALA A 564 22.35 45.08 28.00
C ALA A 564 23.68 44.48 27.49
N GLY A 565 24.23 43.49 28.18
CA GLY A 565 25.38 42.70 27.72
C GLY A 565 25.04 41.23 27.51
N GLU A 566 25.45 40.64 26.38
CA GLU A 566 25.33 39.19 26.12
C GLU A 566 26.48 38.45 26.82
N PHE A 567 26.13 37.43 27.60
CA PHE A 567 27.07 36.51 28.25
C PHE A 567 27.33 35.34 27.33
N ILE A 568 28.59 35.09 26.98
CA ILE A 568 28.97 34.01 26.07
C ILE A 568 29.56 32.89 26.90
N TYR A 569 28.95 31.70 26.82
CA TYR A 569 29.42 30.50 27.52
C TYR A 569 29.87 29.43 26.54
N VAL A 570 30.88 28.67 26.96
CA VAL A 570 31.40 27.51 26.24
C VAL A 570 31.23 26.26 27.11
N ARG A 571 30.77 25.18 26.50
CA ARG A 571 30.56 23.90 27.19
C ARG A 571 31.91 23.30 27.61
N GLN A 572 31.99 22.83 28.85
CA GLN A 572 33.14 22.11 29.39
C GLN A 572 33.27 20.71 28.80
#